data_AF-A0A2K3J9T6-F1
#
_entry.id   AF-A0A2K3J9T6-F1
#
_cell.length_a   1.000
_cell.length_b   1.000
_cell.length_c   1.000
_cell.angle_alpha   90.00
_cell.angle_beta   90.00
_cell.angle_gamma   90.00
#
_symmetry.space_group_name_H-M   'P 1'
#
loop_
_entity.id
_entity.type
_entity.pdbx_description
1 polymer ?
#
loop_
_entity_poly.entity_id
_entity_poly.type
_entity_poly.pdbx_seq_one_letter_code
_entity_poly.pdbx_strand_id
1 'polypeptide(L)'
;GKGKIAPLLVKKGDMKKFADRDISIAHMIPDFLVVILPLLGGIILLVLNFSILVLLLMVVLIVLFFGGTAFVRGTFACKNCRQKDIGCPAYAIFNKKKEK
;
A
#
# COMPACT_ATOMS: atom_id res chain seq x y z
N GLY A 1 2.73 12.44 -14.87
CA GLY A 1 2.28 11.43 -13.90
C GLY A 1 1.39 10.40 -14.58
N LYS A 2 1.39 9.15 -14.09
CA LYS A 2 0.69 8.00 -14.71
C LYS A 2 -0.78 8.27 -15.04
N GLY A 3 -1.46 9.15 -14.29
CA GLY A 3 -2.86 9.55 -14.54
C GLY A 3 -3.12 10.31 -15.86
N LYS A 4 -2.10 10.93 -16.47
CA LYS A 4 -2.23 11.55 -17.81
C LYS A 4 -2.00 10.56 -18.96
N ILE A 5 -1.30 9.45 -18.67
CA ILE A 5 -0.93 8.42 -19.66
C ILE A 5 -1.96 7.29 -19.67
N ALA A 6 -2.55 6.97 -18.51
CA ALA A 6 -3.59 5.97 -18.36
C ALA A 6 -4.77 6.12 -19.37
N PRO A 7 -5.36 7.32 -19.62
CA PRO A 7 -6.46 7.43 -20.58
C PRO A 7 -6.04 7.20 -22.04
N LEU A 8 -4.74 7.27 -22.36
CA LEU A 8 -4.21 7.01 -23.70
C LEU A 8 -4.01 5.50 -23.96
N LEU A 9 -3.70 4.74 -22.90
CA LEU A 9 -3.43 3.30 -22.99
C LEU A 9 -4.60 2.42 -22.55
N VAL A 10 -5.54 2.96 -21.78
CA VAL A 10 -6.62 2.19 -21.16
C VAL A 10 -7.97 2.81 -21.53
N LYS A 11 -8.82 2.02 -22.20
CA LYS A 11 -10.21 2.42 -22.47
C LYS A 11 -10.95 2.63 -21.15
N LYS A 12 -11.78 3.68 -21.08
CA LYS A 12 -12.62 3.96 -19.93
C LYS A 12 -13.60 2.78 -19.73
N GLY A 13 -13.36 1.97 -18.70
CA GLY A 13 -14.19 0.83 -18.34
C GLY A 13 -15.42 1.23 -17.52
N ASP A 14 -16.22 0.24 -17.14
CA ASP A 14 -17.39 0.42 -16.29
C ASP A 14 -16.99 0.76 -14.85
N MET A 15 -17.41 1.93 -14.36
CA MET A 15 -17.09 2.38 -12.99
C MET A 15 -17.85 1.60 -11.93
N LYS A 16 -19.01 1.00 -12.25
CA LYS A 16 -19.76 0.18 -11.28
C LYS A 16 -18.98 -1.08 -10.93
N LYS A 17 -18.38 -1.71 -11.93
CA LYS A 17 -17.44 -2.84 -11.78
C LYS A 17 -16.11 -2.49 -11.10
N PHE A 18 -15.90 -1.25 -10.67
CA PHE A 18 -14.75 -0.88 -9.84
C PHE A 18 -15.12 -0.86 -8.35
N ALA A 19 -16.29 -0.32 -8.02
CA ALA A 19 -16.84 -0.34 -6.66
C ALA A 19 -17.14 -1.77 -6.19
N ASP A 20 -17.64 -2.61 -7.10
CA ASP A 20 -18.01 -4.00 -6.79
C ASP A 20 -16.83 -4.97 -6.70
N ARG A 21 -15.57 -4.51 -6.89
CA ARG A 21 -14.41 -5.40 -6.74
C ARG A 21 -13.93 -5.44 -5.31
N ASP A 22 -13.89 -6.64 -4.76
CA ASP A 22 -13.13 -6.91 -3.57
C ASP A 22 -11.62 -6.75 -3.82
N ILE A 23 -10.95 -6.05 -2.91
CA ILE A 23 -9.49 -5.98 -2.90
C ILE A 23 -8.97 -7.35 -2.48
N SER A 24 -8.60 -8.18 -3.46
CA SER A 24 -7.91 -9.44 -3.21
C SER A 24 -6.47 -9.19 -2.75
N ILE A 25 -6.00 -10.02 -1.82
CA ILE A 25 -4.60 -10.06 -1.34
C ILE A 25 -3.61 -10.19 -2.52
N ALA A 26 -4.02 -10.84 -3.61
CA ALA A 26 -3.22 -10.97 -4.82
C ALA A 26 -2.82 -9.61 -5.44
N HIS A 27 -3.67 -8.59 -5.31
CA HIS A 27 -3.38 -7.24 -5.80
C HIS A 27 -2.36 -6.48 -4.93
N MET A 28 -2.11 -6.96 -3.71
CA MET A 28 -1.12 -6.40 -2.79
C MET A 28 0.24 -7.11 -2.85
N ILE A 29 0.36 -8.21 -3.61
CA ILE A 29 1.62 -8.96 -3.75
C ILE A 29 2.80 -8.06 -4.13
N PRO A 30 2.69 -7.17 -5.13
CA PRO A 30 3.83 -6.30 -5.50
C PRO A 30 4.24 -5.38 -4.36
N ASP A 31 3.28 -4.84 -3.60
CA ASP A 31 3.54 -3.96 -2.44
C ASP A 31 4.26 -4.75 -1.32
N PHE A 32 3.82 -5.99 -1.04
CA PHE A 32 4.46 -6.83 -0.03
C PHE A 32 5.87 -7.27 -0.42
N LEU A 33 6.13 -7.50 -1.71
CA LEU A 33 7.42 -7.96 -2.19
C LEU A 33 8.55 -6.97 -1.88
N VAL A 34 8.23 -5.67 -1.88
CA VAL A 34 9.16 -4.57 -1.52
C VAL A 34 9.65 -4.70 -0.07
N VAL A 35 8.92 -5.38 0.81
CA VAL A 35 9.32 -5.58 2.21
C VAL A 35 9.75 -7.01 2.51
N ILE A 36 9.12 -7.99 1.87
CA ILE A 36 9.51 -9.40 2.02
C ILE A 36 10.96 -9.61 1.58
N LEU A 37 11.37 -9.07 0.42
CA LEU A 37 12.74 -9.28 -0.08
C LEU A 37 13.81 -8.68 0.86
N PRO A 38 13.72 -7.40 1.29
CA PRO A 38 14.70 -6.86 2.24
C PRO A 38 14.64 -7.53 3.62
N LEU A 39 13.46 -7.95 4.09
CA LEU A 39 13.36 -8.66 5.36
C LEU A 39 14.07 -10.01 5.30
N LEU A 40 13.85 -10.80 4.25
CA LEU A 40 14.54 -12.08 4.08
C LEU A 40 16.06 -11.88 4.00
N GLY A 41 16.52 -10.90 3.21
CA GLY A 41 17.95 -10.57 3.13
C GLY A 41 18.54 -10.13 4.47
N GLY A 42 17.82 -9.28 5.20
CA GLY A 42 18.22 -8.81 6.53
C GLY A 42 18.29 -9.93 7.58
N ILE A 43 17.32 -10.86 7.55
CA ILE A 43 17.34 -12.05 8.44
C ILE A 43 18.56 -12.92 8.13
N ILE A 44 18.82 -13.22 6.86
CA ILE A 44 19.98 -14.02 6.45
C ILE A 44 21.28 -13.35 6.92
N LEU A 45 21.41 -12.03 6.71
CA LEU A 45 22.56 -11.25 7.20
C LEU A 45 22.73 -11.34 8.72
N LEU A 46 21.64 -11.20 9.49
CA LEU A 46 21.68 -11.28 10.96
C LEU A 46 22.07 -12.67 11.47
N VAL A 47 21.65 -13.73 10.78
CA VAL A 47 22.01 -15.12 11.13
C VAL A 47 23.48 -15.41 10.82
N LEU A 48 23.99 -14.90 9.69
CA LEU A 48 25.38 -15.12 9.28
C LEU A 48 26.36 -14.27 10.11
N ASN A 49 26.04 -13.01 10.32
CA ASN A 49 26.84 -12.06 11.09
C ASN A 49 25.94 -11.04 11.77
N PHE A 50 25.68 -11.27 13.06
CA PHE A 50 24.79 -10.41 13.82
C PHE A 50 25.28 -8.95 13.82
N SER A 51 24.39 -8.04 13.43
CA SER A 51 24.64 -6.60 13.38
C SER A 51 23.44 -5.85 13.92
N ILE A 52 23.67 -5.09 14.99
CA ILE A 52 22.65 -4.24 15.61
C ILE A 52 22.11 -3.21 14.61
N LEU A 53 22.97 -2.71 13.72
CA LEU A 53 22.59 -1.78 12.67
C LEU A 53 21.58 -2.40 11.70
N VAL A 54 21.82 -3.64 11.25
CA VAL A 54 20.90 -4.36 10.35
C VAL A 54 19.56 -4.61 11.05
N LEU A 55 19.59 -5.00 12.32
CA LEU A 55 18.38 -5.19 13.13
C LEU A 55 17.55 -3.90 13.21
N LEU A 56 18.19 -2.76 13.49
CA LEU A 56 17.51 -1.47 13.59
C LEU A 56 16.88 -1.07 12.24
N LEU A 57 17.62 -1.23 11.14
CA LEU A 57 17.11 -0.97 9.78
C LEU A 57 15.88 -1.82 9.45
N MET A 58 15.86 -3.09 9.86
CA MET A 58 14.69 -3.97 9.67
C MET A 58 13.49 -3.49 10.50
N VAL A 59 13.69 -3.08 11.74
CA VAL A 59 12.62 -2.51 12.57
C VAL A 59 12.06 -1.24 11.92
N VAL A 60 12.93 -0.34 11.47
CA VAL A 60 12.53 0.88 10.76
C VAL A 60 11.74 0.55 9.49
N LEU A 61 12.19 -0.42 8.70
CA LEU A 61 11.48 -0.87 7.50
C LEU A 61 10.05 -1.32 7.81
N ILE A 62 9.85 -2.14 8.85
CA ILE A 62 8.54 -2.62 9.28
C ILE A 62 7.66 -1.44 9.71
N VAL A 63 8.18 -0.53 10.54
CA VAL A 63 7.43 0.63 11.02
C VAL A 63 7.03 1.56 9.87
N LEU A 64 7.93 1.82 8.91
CA LEU A 64 7.63 2.64 7.74
C LEU A 64 6.62 1.96 6.81
N PHE A 65 6.75 0.65 6.61
CA PHE A 65 5.84 -0.07 5.72
C PHE A 65 4.43 -0.13 6.27
N PHE A 66 4.23 -0.51 7.54
CA PHE A 66 2.90 -0.60 8.11
C PHE A 66 2.40 0.78 8.56
N GLY A 67 3.15 1.45 9.43
CA GLY A 67 2.77 2.72 10.02
C GLY A 67 2.82 3.88 9.02
N GLY A 68 3.91 4.01 8.27
CA GLY A 68 4.06 5.04 7.25
C GLY A 68 3.01 4.93 6.15
N THR A 69 2.80 3.73 5.61
CA THR A 69 1.76 3.52 4.58
C THR A 69 0.36 3.80 5.12
N ALA A 70 0.02 3.34 6.33
CA ALA A 70 -1.28 3.62 6.93
C ALA A 70 -1.50 5.13 7.16
N PHE A 71 -0.48 5.83 7.66
CA PHE A 71 -0.55 7.27 7.91
C PHE A 71 -0.66 8.08 6.61
N VAL A 72 0.18 7.79 5.62
CA VAL A 72 0.16 8.48 4.31
C VAL A 72 -1.14 8.20 3.57
N ARG A 73 -1.60 6.94 3.53
CA ARG A 73 -2.85 6.56 2.86
C ARG A 73 -4.06 7.14 3.61
N GLY A 74 -4.12 7.07 4.93
CA GLY A 74 -5.24 7.58 5.72
C GLY A 74 -5.34 9.11 5.75
N THR A 75 -4.22 9.83 5.87
CA THR A 75 -4.24 11.29 6.09
C THR A 75 -4.17 12.08 4.78
N PHE A 76 -3.34 11.65 3.84
CA PHE A 76 -3.01 12.44 2.65
C PHE A 76 -3.61 11.87 1.37
N ALA A 77 -3.39 10.57 1.09
CA ALA A 77 -3.74 9.99 -0.21
C ALA A 77 -5.23 9.67 -0.34
N CYS A 78 -5.76 8.75 0.46
CA CYS A 78 -7.15 8.29 0.34
C CYS A 78 -8.14 9.41 0.66
N LYS A 79 -7.84 10.28 1.64
CA LYS A 79 -8.69 11.43 2.00
C LYS A 79 -8.97 12.38 0.82
N ASN A 80 -7.96 12.63 0.00
CA ASN A 80 -8.01 13.56 -1.13
C ASN A 80 -8.23 12.86 -2.48
N CYS A 81 -8.40 11.53 -2.50
CA CYS A 81 -8.59 10.78 -3.73
C CYS A 81 -10.04 10.91 -4.24
N ARG A 82 -10.24 11.35 -5.49
CA ARG A 82 -11.56 11.41 -6.14
C ARG A 82 -12.21 10.03 -6.37
N GLN A 83 -11.45 8.94 -6.27
CA GLN A 83 -12.03 7.60 -6.37
C GLN A 83 -12.95 7.25 -5.19
N LYS A 84 -12.89 8.02 -4.08
CA LYS A 84 -13.83 7.84 -2.97
C LYS A 84 -15.29 8.14 -3.39
N ASP A 85 -15.48 9.10 -4.30
CA ASP A 85 -16.81 9.54 -4.74
C ASP A 85 -17.52 8.47 -5.60
N ILE A 86 -16.77 7.50 -6.11
CA ILE A 86 -17.26 6.35 -6.88
C ILE A 86 -17.21 5.03 -6.08
N GLY A 87 -17.05 5.09 -4.75
CA GLY A 87 -17.11 3.91 -3.87
C GLY A 87 -15.82 3.10 -3.78
N CYS A 88 -14.65 3.74 -3.73
CA CYS A 88 -13.37 3.03 -3.63
C CYS A 88 -13.27 2.15 -2.35
N PRO A 89 -13.05 0.83 -2.47
CA PRO A 89 -12.99 -0.07 -1.32
C PRO A 89 -11.80 0.24 -0.37
N ALA A 90 -10.70 0.78 -0.90
CA ALA A 90 -9.56 1.18 -0.06
C ALA A 90 -9.90 2.37 0.86
N TYR A 91 -10.77 3.29 0.43
CA TYR A 91 -11.20 4.41 1.27
C TYR A 91 -11.96 3.92 2.51
N ALA A 92 -12.81 2.91 2.34
CA ALA A 92 -13.54 2.28 3.44
C ALA A 92 -12.60 1.64 4.48
N ILE A 93 -11.48 1.04 4.04
CA ILE A 93 -10.49 0.43 4.93
C ILE A 93 -9.73 1.49 5.74
N PHE A 94 -9.27 2.55 5.09
CA PHE A 94 -8.39 3.54 5.74
C PHE A 94 -9.13 4.69 6.46
N ASN A 95 -10.43 4.90 6.20
CA ASN A 95 -11.18 6.03 6.76
C ASN A 95 -12.44 5.64 7.55
N LYS A 96 -12.59 4.35 7.92
CA LYS A 96 -13.73 3.74 8.65
C LYS A 96 -14.10 4.38 10.01
N LYS A 97 -13.43 5.46 10.43
CA LYS A 97 -13.54 6.10 11.76
C LYS A 97 -14.12 7.52 11.77
N LYS A 98 -14.58 8.06 10.62
CA LYS A 98 -15.03 9.47 10.53
C LYS A 98 -16.49 9.70 10.13
N GLU A 99 -17.27 8.65 9.94
CA GLU A 99 -18.73 8.75 9.83
C GLU A 99 -19.33 8.41 11.20
N LYS A 100 -19.51 9.43 12.03
CA LYS A 100 -20.46 9.47 13.13
C LYS A 100 -21.26 10.75 12.98
#